data_AF-A0A936EFE7-F1
#
_entry.id   AF-A0A936EFE7-F1
#
_cell.length_a   1.000
_cell.length_b   1.000
_cell.length_c   1.000
_cell.angle_alpha   90.00
_cell.angle_beta   90.00
_cell.angle_gamma   90.00
#
_symmetry.space_group_name_H-M   'P 1'
#
loop_
_entity.id
_entity.type
_entity.pdbx_description
1 polymer ?
#
loop_
_entity_poly.entity_id
_entity_poly.type
_entity_poly.pdbx_seq_one_letter_code
_entity_poly.pdbx_strand_id
1 'polypeptide(L)'
;MAHLNRWPKTMSTRREIEFRRATLALAADAKAQIALCPPFVCIGDELVIDWGDALDLYRVERTDGFTEEKERAIGVLDQTITRHSGAANARMFCDAAALADDPRWQAVRIAAVAVCAVFGWRIEPPEKSSAVYVAGGRKE
;
A
#
# COMPACT_ATOMS: atom_id res chain seq x y z
N MET A 1 5.51 -1.00 48.57
CA MET A 1 6.75 -1.14 47.77
C MET A 1 6.44 -1.88 46.48
N ALA A 2 7.09 -1.45 45.40
CA ALA A 2 7.15 -2.01 44.05
C ALA A 2 5.91 -1.83 43.14
N HIS A 3 6.01 -0.77 42.32
CA HIS A 3 5.28 -0.54 41.08
C HIS A 3 5.53 -1.68 40.08
N LEU A 4 4.47 -2.28 39.54
CA LEU A 4 4.54 -2.97 38.25
C LEU A 4 3.82 -2.11 37.23
N ASN A 5 4.60 -1.21 36.63
CA ASN A 5 4.25 -0.49 35.41
C ASN A 5 3.76 -1.50 34.37
N ARG A 6 2.47 -1.44 34.06
CA ARG A 6 1.87 -2.20 32.96
C ARG A 6 1.24 -1.20 32.00
N TRP A 7 2.04 -0.63 31.09
CA TRP A 7 1.57 0.09 29.90
C TRP A 7 2.72 0.21 28.87
N PRO A 8 2.43 0.23 27.55
CA PRO A 8 1.85 -0.85 26.75
C PRO A 8 2.84 -1.33 25.67
N LYS A 9 2.54 -2.44 24.97
CA LYS A 9 3.10 -2.66 23.62
C LYS A 9 2.77 -1.41 22.80
N THR A 10 3.76 -0.74 22.24
CA THR A 10 3.64 0.54 21.51
C THR A 10 2.35 0.60 20.70
N MET A 11 1.44 1.54 21.01
CA MET A 11 0.25 1.76 20.20
C MET A 11 0.71 2.34 18.87
N SER A 12 0.57 1.59 17.77
CA SER A 12 0.85 2.09 16.43
C SER A 12 0.03 3.35 16.16
N THR A 13 0.67 4.36 15.56
CA THR A 13 -0.03 5.59 15.19
C THR A 13 -1.05 5.28 14.09
N ARG A 14 -2.10 6.09 13.97
CA ARG A 14 -3.07 5.95 12.88
C ARG A 14 -2.38 5.93 11.50
N ARG A 15 -1.30 6.70 11.35
CA ARG A 15 -0.54 6.80 10.10
C ARG A 15 0.26 5.53 9.80
N GLU A 16 0.86 4.91 10.82
CA GLU A 16 1.50 3.58 10.68
C GLU A 16 0.47 2.51 10.27
N ILE A 17 -0.74 2.55 10.84
CA ILE A 17 -1.81 1.61 10.49
C ILE A 17 -2.21 1.75 9.02
N GLU A 18 -2.40 2.97 8.54
CA GLU A 18 -2.74 3.22 7.14
C GLU A 18 -1.60 2.80 6.20
N PHE A 19 -0.35 3.10 6.55
CA PHE A 19 0.80 2.71 5.76
C PHE A 19 0.97 1.19 5.68
N ARG A 20 0.77 0.49 6.81
CA ARG A 20 0.70 -0.98 6.83
C ARG A 20 -0.40 -1.50 5.93
N ARG A 21 -1.62 -0.96 6.05
CA ARG A 21 -2.79 -1.38 5.25
C ARG A 21 -2.53 -1.22 3.75
N ALA A 22 -2.05 -0.04 3.33
CA ALA A 22 -1.78 0.23 1.92
C ALA A 22 -0.63 -0.65 1.38
N THR A 23 0.40 -0.92 2.20
CA THR A 23 1.47 -1.86 1.83
C THR A 23 0.94 -3.30 1.69
N LEU A 24 0.06 -3.73 2.58
CA LEU A 24 -0.62 -5.04 2.47
C LEU A 24 -1.51 -5.10 1.22
N ALA A 25 -2.14 -3.99 0.83
CA ALA A 25 -2.92 -3.92 -0.41
C ALA A 25 -2.04 -4.16 -1.66
N LEU A 26 -0.85 -3.57 -1.71
CA LEU A 26 0.12 -3.84 -2.78
C LEU A 26 0.69 -5.27 -2.74
N ALA A 27 0.88 -5.83 -1.54
CA ALA A 27 1.44 -7.17 -1.34
C ALA A 27 0.44 -8.32 -1.59
N ALA A 28 -0.86 -8.05 -1.52
CA ALA A 28 -1.91 -9.05 -1.69
C ALA A 28 -1.88 -9.68 -3.09
N ASP A 29 -2.64 -10.76 -3.32
CA ASP A 29 -2.80 -11.31 -4.67
C ASP A 29 -3.76 -10.46 -5.54
N ALA A 30 -3.82 -10.77 -6.83
CA ALA A 30 -4.64 -10.02 -7.79
C ALA A 30 -6.14 -10.03 -7.42
N LYS A 31 -6.65 -11.17 -6.93
CA LYS A 31 -8.07 -11.32 -6.58
C LYS A 31 -8.42 -10.43 -5.39
N ALA A 32 -7.58 -10.42 -4.36
CA ALA A 32 -7.73 -9.57 -3.20
C ALA A 32 -7.64 -8.08 -3.58
N GLN A 33 -6.67 -7.70 -4.41
CA GLN A 33 -6.54 -6.32 -4.91
C GLN A 33 -7.77 -5.83 -5.67
N ILE A 34 -8.28 -6.64 -6.60
CA ILE A 34 -9.48 -6.30 -7.38
C ILE A 34 -10.70 -6.09 -6.47
N ALA A 35 -10.78 -6.82 -5.35
CA ALA A 35 -11.89 -6.71 -4.42
C ALA A 35 -11.86 -5.47 -3.51
N LEU A 36 -10.73 -4.74 -3.45
CA LEU A 36 -10.57 -3.57 -2.59
C LEU A 36 -11.33 -2.34 -3.09
N CYS A 37 -11.39 -2.17 -4.41
CA CYS A 37 -11.94 -0.99 -5.05
C CYS A 37 -13.19 -1.34 -5.88
N PRO A 38 -14.09 -0.37 -6.12
CA PRO A 38 -15.18 -0.55 -7.08
C PRO A 38 -14.65 -0.76 -8.51
N PRO A 39 -15.38 -1.47 -9.38
CA PRO A 39 -14.87 -1.84 -10.72
C PRO A 39 -14.76 -0.67 -11.71
N PHE A 40 -15.24 0.52 -11.37
CA PHE A 40 -15.23 1.69 -12.25
C PHE A 40 -13.98 2.57 -12.12
N VAL A 41 -13.05 2.22 -11.22
CA VAL A 41 -11.79 2.95 -11.02
C VAL A 41 -10.63 2.22 -11.68
N CYS A 42 -9.53 2.93 -11.94
CA CYS A 42 -8.25 2.31 -12.27
C CYS A 42 -7.66 1.69 -11.00
N ILE A 43 -8.03 0.44 -10.69
CA ILE A 43 -7.70 -0.22 -9.41
C ILE A 43 -6.20 -0.19 -9.12
N GLY A 44 -5.36 -0.42 -10.12
CA GLY A 44 -3.91 -0.36 -9.95
C GLY A 44 -3.41 1.03 -9.57
N ASP A 45 -4.01 2.08 -10.13
CA ASP A 45 -3.69 3.48 -9.83
C ASP A 45 -4.09 3.83 -8.39
N GLU A 46 -5.31 3.43 -8.00
CA GLU A 46 -5.82 3.61 -6.63
C GLU A 46 -4.91 2.95 -5.58
N LEU A 47 -4.42 1.72 -5.84
CA LEU A 47 -3.50 1.04 -4.93
C LEU A 47 -2.18 1.81 -4.73
N VAL A 48 -1.66 2.40 -5.81
CA VAL A 48 -0.40 3.16 -5.77
C VAL A 48 -0.58 4.51 -5.12
N ILE A 49 -1.67 5.23 -5.45
CA ILE A 49 -2.00 6.52 -4.84
C ILE A 49 -2.21 6.36 -3.33
N ASP A 50 -3.02 5.40 -2.93
CA ASP A 50 -3.31 5.12 -1.52
C ASP A 50 -2.04 4.77 -0.73
N TRP A 51 -1.12 4.02 -1.34
CA TRP A 51 0.19 3.73 -0.73
C TRP A 51 1.10 4.95 -0.63
N GLY A 52 1.19 5.77 -1.68
CA GLY A 52 1.98 6.99 -1.70
C GLY A 52 1.51 7.99 -0.64
N ASP A 53 0.21 8.24 -0.58
CA ASP A 53 -0.41 9.13 0.41
C ASP A 53 -0.17 8.64 1.83
N ALA A 54 -0.33 7.33 2.08
CA ALA A 54 -0.08 6.74 3.39
C ALA A 54 1.41 6.83 3.80
N LEU A 55 2.34 6.64 2.85
CA LEU A 55 3.77 6.80 3.09
C LEU A 55 4.13 8.24 3.44
N ASP A 56 3.62 9.22 2.70
CA ASP A 56 3.87 10.63 2.94
C ASP A 56 3.37 11.06 4.32
N LEU A 57 2.15 10.63 4.68
CA LEU A 57 1.61 10.85 6.02
C LEU A 57 2.49 10.21 7.10
N TYR A 58 2.90 8.95 6.91
CA TYR A 58 3.74 8.24 7.88
C TYR A 58 5.12 8.91 8.04
N ARG A 59 5.70 9.45 6.95
CA ARG A 59 6.97 10.19 6.99
C ARG A 59 6.88 11.52 7.72
N VAL A 60 5.75 12.23 7.63
CA VAL A 60 5.56 13.53 8.33
C VAL A 60 5.70 13.39 9.85
N GLU A 61 5.32 12.26 10.44
CA GLU A 61 5.48 12.04 11.87
C GLU A 61 6.93 11.78 12.31
N ARG A 62 7.87 11.55 11.38
CA ARG A 62 9.27 11.12 11.62
C ARG A 62 9.44 10.44 12.97
N THR A 63 8.66 9.40 13.20
CA THR A 63 8.89 8.54 14.35
C THR A 63 10.27 7.89 14.16
N ASP A 64 11.00 7.73 15.25
CA ASP A 64 12.21 6.92 15.44
C ASP A 64 12.22 5.53 14.76
N GLY A 65 11.10 5.09 14.17
CA GLY A 65 10.92 3.80 13.50
C GLY A 65 11.48 3.64 12.07
N PHE A 66 12.03 4.68 11.42
CA PHE A 66 12.61 4.57 10.06
C PHE A 66 14.12 4.29 10.09
N THR A 67 14.48 3.02 10.27
CA THR A 67 15.85 2.54 10.05
C THR A 67 16.23 2.62 8.58
N GLU A 68 17.53 2.67 8.26
CA GLU A 68 18.02 2.62 6.87
C GLU A 68 17.52 1.42 6.07
N GLU A 69 17.34 0.26 6.73
CA GLU A 69 16.82 -0.94 6.08
C GLU A 69 15.38 -0.76 5.58
N LYS A 70 14.52 -0.17 6.43
CA LYS A 70 13.13 0.18 6.08
C LYS A 70 13.08 1.20 4.95
N GLU A 71 13.90 2.26 5.01
CA GLU A 71 13.97 3.25 3.94
C GLU A 71 14.43 2.62 2.62
N ARG A 72 15.41 1.70 2.64
CA ARG A 72 15.83 0.97 1.45
C ARG A 72 14.69 0.11 0.88
N ALA A 73 13.97 -0.62 1.71
CA ALA A 73 12.87 -1.47 1.23
C ALA A 73 11.74 -0.63 0.61
N ILE A 74 11.39 0.49 1.25
CA ILE A 74 10.41 1.45 0.74
C ILE A 74 10.88 2.04 -0.58
N GLY A 75 12.14 2.46 -0.67
CA GLY A 75 12.73 3.01 -1.89
C GLY A 75 12.75 2.01 -3.05
N VAL A 76 12.96 0.72 -2.79
CA VAL A 76 12.88 -0.33 -3.82
C VAL A 76 11.44 -0.48 -4.34
N LEU A 77 10.44 -0.50 -3.45
CA LEU A 77 9.04 -0.55 -3.85
C LEU A 77 8.65 0.69 -4.67
N ASP A 78 9.00 1.89 -4.19
CA ASP A 78 8.74 3.16 -4.88
C ASP A 78 9.37 3.18 -6.28
N GLN A 79 10.63 2.78 -6.42
CA GLN A 79 11.31 2.68 -7.71
C GLN A 79 10.68 1.64 -8.64
N THR A 80 10.20 0.53 -8.09
CA THR A 80 9.52 -0.52 -8.86
C THR A 80 8.23 0.00 -9.47
N ILE A 81 7.47 0.79 -8.70
CA ILE A 81 6.22 1.43 -9.16
C ILE A 81 6.54 2.53 -10.18
N THR A 82 7.39 3.49 -9.81
CA THR A 82 7.64 4.71 -10.59
C THR A 82 8.34 4.46 -11.93
N ARG A 83 9.09 3.35 -12.07
CA ARG A 83 9.64 2.91 -13.36
C ARG A 83 8.57 2.68 -14.43
N HIS A 84 7.32 2.44 -14.00
CA HIS A 84 6.19 2.21 -14.88
C HIS A 84 5.25 3.41 -14.98
N SER A 85 5.63 4.59 -14.49
CA SER A 85 4.83 5.80 -14.64
C SER A 85 4.67 6.23 -16.12
N GLY A 86 3.66 7.05 -16.37
CA GLY A 86 3.42 7.68 -17.66
C GLY A 86 2.39 6.98 -18.54
N ALA A 87 1.85 7.72 -19.50
CA ALA A 87 0.70 7.30 -20.32
C ALA A 87 0.93 6.00 -21.11
N ALA A 88 2.18 5.71 -21.50
CA ALA A 88 2.53 4.47 -22.20
C ALA A 88 2.23 3.21 -21.37
N ASN A 89 2.14 3.33 -20.05
CA ASN A 89 1.88 2.24 -19.12
C ASN A 89 0.47 2.28 -18.52
N ALA A 90 -0.42 3.18 -18.98
CA ALA A 90 -1.74 3.37 -18.39
C ALA A 90 -2.54 2.06 -18.26
N ARG A 91 -2.40 1.15 -19.23
CA ARG A 91 -3.05 -0.17 -19.19
C ARG A 91 -2.65 -0.98 -17.95
N MET A 92 -1.40 -0.90 -17.49
CA MET A 92 -0.96 -1.59 -16.29
C MET A 92 -1.79 -1.22 -15.06
N PHE A 93 -2.18 0.05 -14.94
CA PHE A 93 -2.87 0.58 -13.77
C PHE A 93 -4.41 0.58 -13.92
N CYS A 94 -4.92 0.73 -15.15
CA CYS A 94 -6.35 0.86 -15.41
C CYS A 94 -7.04 -0.44 -15.87
N ASP A 95 -6.30 -1.42 -16.40
CA ASP A 95 -6.87 -2.71 -16.79
C ASP A 95 -6.83 -3.66 -15.59
N ALA A 96 -7.99 -4.03 -15.05
CA ALA A 96 -8.06 -4.94 -13.90
C ALA A 96 -7.42 -6.31 -14.20
N ALA A 97 -7.44 -6.77 -15.45
CA ALA A 97 -6.78 -8.01 -15.84
C ALA A 97 -5.24 -7.92 -15.71
N ALA A 98 -4.66 -6.72 -15.88
CA ALA A 98 -3.23 -6.52 -15.74
C ALA A 98 -2.74 -6.85 -14.31
N LEU A 99 -3.58 -6.69 -13.28
CA LEU A 99 -3.23 -7.09 -11.91
C LEU A 99 -2.89 -8.60 -11.85
N ALA A 100 -3.59 -9.44 -12.60
CA ALA A 100 -3.33 -10.88 -12.63
C ALA A 100 -2.23 -11.27 -13.63
N ASP A 101 -2.27 -10.69 -14.83
CA ASP A 101 -1.53 -11.21 -15.99
C ASP A 101 -0.22 -10.46 -16.27
N ASP A 102 -0.06 -9.23 -15.75
CA ASP A 102 1.12 -8.42 -16.00
C ASP A 102 2.24 -8.76 -15.00
N PRO A 103 3.40 -9.27 -15.45
CA PRO A 103 4.50 -9.64 -14.55
C PRO A 103 5.07 -8.45 -13.77
N ARG A 104 4.81 -7.20 -14.19
CA ARG A 104 5.22 -6.01 -13.44
C ARG A 104 4.47 -5.90 -12.11
N TRP A 105 3.21 -6.32 -12.04
CA TRP A 105 2.48 -6.38 -10.77
C TRP A 105 3.04 -7.43 -9.83
N GLN A 106 3.57 -8.54 -10.34
CA GLN A 106 4.28 -9.51 -9.52
C GLN A 106 5.53 -8.90 -8.88
N ALA A 107 6.27 -8.06 -9.61
CA ALA A 107 7.43 -7.35 -9.06
C ALA A 107 7.01 -6.37 -7.94
N VAL A 108 5.91 -5.63 -8.13
CA VAL A 108 5.34 -4.74 -7.11
C VAL A 108 4.95 -5.53 -5.84
N ARG A 109 4.26 -6.66 -5.99
CA ARG A 109 3.87 -7.53 -4.85
C ARG A 109 5.08 -8.01 -4.08
N ILE A 110 6.11 -8.50 -4.77
CA ILE A 110 7.35 -8.99 -4.14
C ILE A 110 8.03 -7.87 -3.35
N ALA A 111 8.15 -6.67 -3.93
CA ALA A 111 8.74 -5.52 -3.24
C ALA A 111 7.90 -5.10 -2.02
N ALA A 112 6.56 -5.13 -2.11
CA ALA A 112 5.68 -4.83 -0.98
C ALA A 112 5.76 -5.88 0.14
N VAL A 113 5.88 -7.17 -0.19
CA VAL A 113 6.15 -8.23 0.78
C VAL A 113 7.49 -7.99 1.50
N ALA A 114 8.52 -7.52 0.79
CA ALA A 114 9.80 -7.18 1.39
C ALA A 114 9.68 -6.00 2.38
N VAL A 115 8.87 -4.99 2.06
CA VAL A 115 8.53 -3.91 3.01
C VAL A 115 7.85 -4.49 4.26
N CYS A 116 6.82 -5.34 4.10
CA CYS A 116 6.18 -6.00 5.25
C CYS A 116 7.19 -6.78 6.12
N ALA A 117 8.14 -7.48 5.51
CA ALA A 117 9.15 -8.26 6.22
C ALA A 117 10.05 -7.38 7.10
N VAL A 118 10.59 -6.28 6.56
CA VAL A 118 11.49 -5.38 7.35
C VAL A 118 10.75 -4.59 8.42
N PHE A 119 9.44 -4.39 8.26
CA PHE A 119 8.58 -3.83 9.30
C PHE A 119 8.05 -4.87 10.31
N GLY A 120 8.32 -6.16 10.08
CA GLY A 120 7.82 -7.24 10.94
C GLY A 120 6.31 -7.46 10.84
N TRP A 121 5.67 -6.99 9.77
CA TRP A 121 4.24 -7.15 9.55
C TRP A 121 3.94 -8.52 8.92
N ARG A 122 2.91 -9.18 9.45
CA ARG A 122 2.37 -10.39 8.83
C ARG A 122 1.60 -10.05 7.57
N ILE A 123 1.77 -10.89 6.55
CA ILE A 123 0.94 -10.86 5.34
C ILE A 123 -0.44 -11.40 5.70
N GLU A 124 -1.41 -10.49 5.67
CA GLU A 124 -2.82 -10.74 5.98
C GLU A 124 -3.66 -10.08 4.87
N PRO A 125 -4.90 -10.56 4.64
CA PRO A 125 -5.79 -9.91 3.69
C PRO A 125 -5.95 -8.41 4.03
N PRO A 126 -5.73 -7.51 3.06
CA PRO A 126 -5.86 -6.08 3.29
C PRO A 126 -7.34 -5.72 3.54
N GLU A 127 -7.56 -4.81 4.49
CA GLU A 127 -8.85 -4.15 4.64
C GLU A 127 -9.03 -3.08 3.57
N LYS A 128 -10.29 -2.79 3.20
CA LYS A 128 -10.62 -1.65 2.35
C LYS A 128 -10.19 -0.35 3.01
N SER A 129 -9.75 0.63 2.22
CA SER A 129 -9.52 1.97 2.73
C SER A 129 -10.85 2.62 3.16
N SER A 130 -10.74 3.74 3.88
CA SER A 130 -11.91 4.55 4.25
C SER A 130 -12.42 5.46 3.12
N ALA A 131 -11.87 5.34 1.90
CA ALA A 131 -12.23 6.15 0.76
C ALA A 131 -13.68 5.88 0.32
N VAL A 132 -14.37 6.95 -0.07
CA VAL A 132 -15.72 6.89 -0.64
C VAL A 132 -15.65 7.20 -2.13
N TYR A 133 -15.98 6.20 -2.95
CA TYR A 133 -15.93 6.31 -4.40
C TYR A 133 -17.30 6.71 -4.97
N VAL A 134 -17.33 7.77 -5.77
CA VAL A 134 -18.52 8.22 -6.48
C VAL A 134 -18.30 8.04 -7.97
N ALA A 135 -19.13 7.22 -8.61
CA ALA A 135 -19.12 7.10 -10.07
C ALA A 135 -19.58 8.44 -10.66
N GLY A 136 -18.76 9.04 -11.52
CA GLY A 136 -19.15 10.25 -12.24
C GLY A 136 -20.39 9.97 -13.09
N GLY A 137 -21.56 10.48 -12.66
CA GLY A 137 -22.78 10.39 -13.43
C GLY A 137 -22.58 11.11 -14.78
N ARG A 138 -22.91 10.44 -15.89
CA ARG A 138 -23.00 11.11 -17.18
C ARG A 138 -24.03 12.23 -17.04
N LYS A 139 -23.64 13.47 -17.35
CA LYS A 139 -24.62 14.47 -17.75
C LYS A 139 -25.16 13.98 -19.09
N GLU A 140 -26.42 13.57 -19.09
CA GLU A 140 -27.19 13.31 -20.31
C GLU A 140 -27.31 14.60 -21.14
#